data_AF-A0A7W1YTD5-F1
#
_entry.id   AF-A0A7W1YTD5-F1
#
_cell.length_a   1.000
_cell.length_b   1.000
_cell.length_c   1.000
_cell.angle_alpha   90.00
_cell.angle_beta   90.00
_cell.angle_gamma   90.00
#
_symmetry.space_group_name_H-M   'P 1'
#
loop_
_entity.id
_entity.type
_entity.pdbx_description
1 polymer ?
#
loop_
_entity_poly.entity_id
_entity_poly.type
_entity_poly.pdbx_seq_one_letter_code
_entity_poly.pdbx_strand_id
1 'polypeptide(L)'
;LYLSHGVNAWTTTALIGTLASLTLVGVLATVFVGAADFSGLAEEEASFLQLTAGQIDLRGLLLGGIVIGALGVLDDVTVTQVSAVWELQAANPGYGRWDLYRSALRIGRDHIASTVNTLVLAYAGASLPLFLLFTQADQGLVDVLNGESVAVEVVRALTGSIGLVASVPLTTALAVFVVTSDRDAPARPKPPGDPRRYRSRGEERFWEEDGEKP
;
A
#
# COMPACT_ATOMS: atom_id res chain seq x y z
N LEU A 1 -2.63 -7.00 -9.85
CA LEU A 1 -2.65 -8.35 -9.23
C LEU A 1 -2.80 -9.50 -10.23
N TYR A 2 -3.95 -9.76 -10.86
CA TYR A 2 -4.08 -10.94 -11.75
C TYR A 2 -3.19 -10.92 -12.98
N LEU A 3 -2.96 -9.76 -13.57
CA LEU A 3 -2.04 -9.61 -14.71
C LEU A 3 -0.58 -9.92 -14.32
N SER A 4 -0.18 -9.63 -13.08
CA SER A 4 1.19 -9.82 -12.61
C SER A 4 1.44 -11.20 -12.01
N HIS A 5 0.44 -11.82 -11.38
CA HIS A 5 0.60 -13.04 -10.57
C HIS A 5 -0.27 -14.22 -11.03
N GLY A 6 -1.09 -14.05 -12.07
CA GLY A 6 -2.06 -15.04 -12.52
C GLY A 6 -3.25 -15.20 -11.57
N VAL A 7 -4.27 -15.92 -12.03
CA VAL A 7 -5.49 -16.20 -11.26
C VAL A 7 -5.28 -17.46 -10.42
N ASN A 8 -5.28 -17.32 -9.10
CA ASN A 8 -5.19 -18.42 -8.13
C ASN A 8 -5.69 -17.95 -6.75
N ALA A 9 -5.83 -18.88 -5.79
CA ALA A 9 -6.32 -18.58 -4.45
C ALA A 9 -5.45 -17.54 -3.72
N TRP A 10 -4.13 -17.59 -3.90
CA TRP A 10 -3.19 -16.62 -3.32
C TRP A 10 -3.46 -15.20 -3.86
N THR A 11 -3.53 -15.02 -5.19
CA THR A 11 -3.75 -13.70 -5.81
C THR A 11 -5.14 -13.17 -5.49
N THR A 12 -6.15 -14.06 -5.44
CA THR A 12 -7.53 -13.70 -5.09
C THR A 12 -7.63 -13.23 -3.65
N THR A 13 -6.94 -13.93 -2.73
CA THR A 13 -6.88 -13.55 -1.31
C THR A 13 -6.23 -12.18 -1.15
N ALA A 14 -5.12 -11.93 -1.86
CA ALA A 14 -4.45 -10.62 -1.83
C ALA A 14 -5.38 -9.51 -2.35
N LEU A 15 -6.07 -9.75 -3.47
CA LEU A 15 -7.01 -8.80 -4.05
C LEU A 15 -8.17 -8.47 -3.10
N ILE A 16 -8.80 -9.49 -2.50
CA ILE A 16 -9.88 -9.28 -1.54
C ILE A 16 -9.37 -8.52 -0.31
N GLY A 17 -8.16 -8.85 0.17
CA GLY A 17 -7.50 -8.11 1.25
C GLY A 17 -7.29 -6.64 0.90
N THR A 18 -6.81 -6.35 -0.31
CA THR A 18 -6.65 -4.97 -0.82
C THR A 18 -7.99 -4.24 -0.87
N LEU A 19 -9.02 -4.86 -1.46
CA LEU A 19 -10.34 -4.25 -1.59
C LEU A 19 -10.96 -3.97 -0.22
N ALA A 20 -10.89 -4.92 0.72
CA ALA A 20 -11.44 -4.75 2.07
C ALA A 20 -10.71 -3.63 2.84
N SER A 21 -9.39 -3.57 2.72
CA SER A 21 -8.57 -2.50 3.32
C SER A 21 -8.84 -1.13 2.68
N LEU A 22 -9.02 -1.11 1.35
CA LEU A 22 -9.34 0.10 0.61
C LEU A 22 -10.74 0.63 0.94
N THR A 23 -11.72 -0.26 1.12
CA THR A 23 -13.05 0.10 1.62
C THR A 23 -12.95 0.73 3.01
N LEU A 24 -12.15 0.17 3.91
CA LEU A 24 -11.91 0.77 5.22
C LEU A 24 -11.30 2.18 5.09
N VAL A 25 -10.28 2.35 4.25
CA VAL A 25 -9.69 3.67 3.97
C VAL A 25 -10.72 4.65 3.42
N GLY A 26 -11.53 4.23 2.45
CA GLY A 26 -12.58 5.06 1.86
C GLY A 26 -13.59 5.52 2.91
N VAL A 27 -14.04 4.61 3.78
CA VAL A 27 -14.95 4.95 4.89
C VAL A 27 -14.30 5.95 5.85
N LEU A 28 -13.04 5.72 6.25
CA LEU A 28 -12.31 6.64 7.14
C LEU A 28 -12.13 8.02 6.49
N ALA A 29 -11.77 8.06 5.21
CA ALA A 29 -11.61 9.28 4.44
C ALA A 29 -12.93 10.06 4.38
N THR A 30 -14.04 9.41 4.05
CA THR A 30 -15.36 10.05 4.00
C THR A 30 -15.76 10.61 5.36
N VAL A 31 -15.51 9.87 6.44
CA VAL A 31 -15.80 10.33 7.81
C VAL A 31 -14.96 11.56 8.17
N PHE A 32 -13.64 11.54 7.93
CA PHE A 32 -12.77 12.65 8.30
C PHE A 32 -12.98 13.89 7.42
N VAL A 33 -13.12 13.71 6.11
CA VAL A 33 -13.43 14.82 5.18
C VAL A 33 -14.77 15.45 5.52
N GLY A 34 -15.78 14.63 5.86
CA GLY A 34 -17.09 15.12 6.31
C GLY A 34 -17.05 15.81 7.67
N ALA A 35 -16.29 15.28 8.64
CA ALA A 35 -16.20 15.85 9.98
C ALA A 35 -15.39 17.17 10.03
N ALA A 36 -14.45 17.35 9.10
CA ALA A 36 -13.64 18.56 9.01
C ALA A 36 -14.23 19.64 8.09
N ASP A 37 -15.41 19.40 7.52
CA ASP A 37 -16.14 20.33 6.62
C ASP A 37 -15.31 20.86 5.44
N PHE A 38 -14.34 20.08 4.95
CA PHE A 38 -13.44 20.52 3.87
C PHE A 38 -14.21 20.97 2.63
N SER A 39 -13.85 22.12 2.09
CA SER A 39 -14.41 22.65 0.85
C SER A 39 -13.92 21.87 -0.37
N GLY A 40 -12.74 21.23 -0.25
CA GLY A 40 -12.04 20.58 -1.36
C GLY A 40 -11.18 21.56 -2.16
N LEU A 41 -11.08 22.82 -1.73
CA LEU A 41 -10.27 23.87 -2.36
C LEU A 41 -8.87 24.00 -1.74
N ALA A 42 -8.47 23.03 -0.93
CA ALA A 42 -7.19 23.00 -0.24
C ALA A 42 -5.97 23.03 -1.18
N GLU A 43 -6.11 22.51 -2.40
CA GLU A 43 -5.08 22.48 -3.44
C GLU A 43 -5.28 23.62 -4.45
N GLU A 44 -4.19 24.22 -4.90
CA GLU A 44 -4.21 25.34 -5.86
C GLU A 44 -4.78 24.90 -7.21
N GLU A 45 -4.46 23.68 -7.63
CA GLU A 45 -5.00 23.05 -8.84
C GLU A 45 -6.50 22.83 -8.74
N ALA A 46 -7.02 22.45 -7.56
CA ALA A 46 -8.45 22.29 -7.34
C ALA A 46 -9.19 23.63 -7.44
N SER A 47 -8.59 24.69 -6.90
CA SER A 47 -9.10 26.07 -7.04
C SER A 47 -9.10 26.52 -8.50
N PHE A 48 -8.02 26.25 -9.23
CA PHE A 48 -7.92 26.56 -10.67
C PHE A 48 -8.94 25.79 -11.51
N LEU A 49 -9.15 24.50 -11.21
CA LEU A 49 -10.16 23.65 -11.86
C LEU A 49 -11.57 24.17 -11.63
N GLN A 50 -11.89 24.66 -10.42
CA GLN A 50 -13.21 25.24 -10.14
C GLN A 50 -13.48 26.49 -10.98
N LEU A 51 -12.45 27.32 -11.18
CA LEU A 51 -12.54 28.55 -11.98
C LEU A 51 -12.61 28.26 -13.49
N THR A 52 -11.93 27.21 -13.96
CA THR A 52 -11.71 26.98 -15.41
C THR A 52 -12.65 25.92 -16.00
N ALA A 53 -12.98 24.88 -15.23
CA ALA A 53 -13.71 23.71 -15.72
C ALA A 53 -15.15 23.59 -15.18
N GLY A 54 -15.61 24.49 -14.30
CA GLY A 54 -16.96 24.41 -13.72
C GLY A 54 -17.18 23.14 -12.89
N GLN A 55 -18.43 22.66 -12.80
CA GLN A 55 -19.01 21.67 -11.85
C GLN A 55 -18.23 20.36 -11.60
N ILE A 56 -17.01 20.41 -11.05
CA ILE A 56 -16.28 19.25 -10.54
C ILE A 56 -16.54 19.15 -9.04
N ASP A 57 -16.90 17.95 -8.57
CA ASP A 57 -16.98 17.66 -7.15
C ASP A 57 -15.56 17.57 -6.57
N LEU A 58 -15.07 18.68 -6.02
CA LEU A 58 -13.73 18.77 -5.44
C LEU A 58 -13.58 17.92 -4.18
N ARG A 59 -14.65 17.74 -3.41
CA ARG A 59 -14.65 16.82 -2.27
C ARG A 59 -14.49 15.38 -2.76
N GLY A 60 -15.21 15.02 -3.82
CA GLY A 60 -15.05 13.74 -4.51
C GLY A 60 -13.64 13.54 -5.07
N LEU A 61 -13.04 14.59 -5.62
CA LEU A 61 -11.65 14.57 -6.13
C LEU A 61 -10.65 14.33 -4.99
N LEU A 62 -10.81 15.03 -3.87
CA LEU A 62 -9.99 14.83 -2.66
C LEU A 62 -10.11 13.39 -2.14
N LEU A 63 -11.34 12.87 -2.01
CA LEU A 63 -11.57 11.49 -1.59
C LEU A 63 -10.93 10.48 -2.56
N GLY A 64 -11.07 10.71 -3.86
CA GLY A 64 -10.42 9.91 -4.90
C GLY A 64 -8.90 9.91 -4.78
N GLY A 65 -8.29 11.08 -4.54
CA GLY A 65 -6.85 11.22 -4.31
C GLY A 65 -6.37 10.43 -3.09
N ILE A 66 -7.11 10.49 -1.98
CA ILE A 66 -6.79 9.70 -0.76
C ILE A 66 -6.86 8.20 -1.06
N VAL A 67 -7.93 7.74 -1.73
CA VAL A 67 -8.13 6.32 -2.06
C VAL A 67 -7.05 5.82 -3.02
N ILE A 68 -6.73 6.57 -4.07
CA ILE A 68 -5.69 6.21 -5.05
C ILE A 68 -4.31 6.18 -4.38
N GLY A 69 -3.99 7.17 -3.54
CA GLY A 69 -2.74 7.21 -2.79
C GLY A 69 -2.59 6.00 -1.85
N ALA A 70 -3.67 5.62 -1.17
CA ALA A 70 -3.66 4.44 -0.29
C ALA A 70 -3.59 3.12 -1.05
N LEU A 71 -4.23 2.99 -2.22
CA LEU A 71 -4.20 1.77 -3.02
C LEU A 71 -2.76 1.32 -3.33
N GLY A 72 -1.88 2.26 -3.67
CA GLY A 72 -0.49 1.95 -4.03
C GLY A 72 0.28 1.23 -2.92
N VAL A 73 0.18 1.71 -1.67
CA VAL A 73 0.85 1.07 -0.53
C VAL A 73 0.11 -0.18 -0.05
N LEU A 74 -1.22 -0.22 -0.17
CA LEU A 74 -2.02 -1.37 0.25
C LEU A 74 -1.78 -2.60 -0.61
N ASP A 75 -1.59 -2.45 -1.93
CA ASP A 75 -1.32 -3.59 -2.83
C ASP A 75 -0.04 -4.35 -2.45
N ASP A 76 1.02 -3.62 -2.11
CA ASP A 76 2.29 -4.21 -1.66
C ASP A 76 2.14 -4.95 -0.32
N VAL A 77 1.48 -4.30 0.65
CA VAL A 77 1.29 -4.89 1.98
C VAL A 77 0.42 -6.14 1.92
N THR A 78 -0.69 -6.13 1.20
CA THR A 78 -1.59 -7.30 1.16
C THR A 78 -0.92 -8.49 0.46
N VAL A 79 -0.22 -8.25 -0.65
CA VAL A 79 0.58 -9.27 -1.36
C VAL A 79 1.65 -9.87 -0.44
N THR A 80 2.38 -9.02 0.28
CA THR A 80 3.43 -9.46 1.21
C THR A 80 2.83 -10.25 2.38
N GLN A 81 1.70 -9.82 2.92
CA GLN A 81 1.02 -10.54 4.02
C GLN A 81 0.50 -11.91 3.59
N VAL A 82 -0.15 -12.00 2.43
CA VAL A 82 -0.62 -13.29 1.91
C VAL A 82 0.57 -14.21 1.64
N SER A 83 1.68 -13.70 1.10
CA SER A 83 2.93 -14.47 0.94
C SER A 83 3.43 -15.03 2.26
N ALA A 84 3.53 -14.21 3.29
CA ALA A 84 4.01 -14.63 4.60
C ALA A 84 3.15 -15.76 5.19
N VAL A 85 1.82 -15.67 5.06
CA VAL A 85 0.90 -16.72 5.54
C VAL A 85 1.08 -18.03 4.76
N TRP A 86 1.15 -17.97 3.43
CA TRP A 86 1.36 -19.17 2.60
C TRP A 86 2.72 -19.83 2.87
N GLU A 87 3.78 -19.04 3.03
CA GLU A 87 5.11 -19.55 3.31
C GLU A 87 5.20 -20.17 4.71
N LEU A 88 4.59 -19.56 5.72
CA LEU A 88 4.50 -20.14 7.07
C LEU A 88 3.71 -21.44 7.09
N GLN A 89 2.58 -21.50 6.38
CA GLN A 89 1.77 -22.72 6.28
C GLN A 89 2.50 -23.83 5.52
N ALA A 90 3.22 -23.49 4.44
CA ALA A 90 4.01 -24.46 3.69
C ALA A 90 5.20 -24.99 4.49
N ALA A 91 5.83 -24.13 5.31
CA ALA A 91 6.96 -24.52 6.17
C ALA A 91 6.53 -25.44 7.32
N ASN A 92 5.32 -25.26 7.86
CA ASN A 92 4.76 -26.15 8.87
C ASN A 92 3.25 -26.33 8.69
N PRO A 93 2.83 -27.38 7.95
CA PRO A 93 1.42 -27.68 7.72
C PRO A 93 0.63 -28.00 8.99
N GLY A 94 1.33 -28.33 10.09
CA GLY A 94 0.74 -28.62 11.40
C GLY A 94 0.40 -27.38 12.23
N TYR A 95 0.65 -26.16 11.75
CA TYR A 95 0.28 -24.96 12.48
C TYR A 95 -1.22 -24.90 12.77
N GLY A 96 -1.57 -24.62 14.02
CA GLY A 96 -2.92 -24.20 14.37
C GLY A 96 -3.25 -22.84 13.75
N ARG A 97 -4.53 -22.61 13.40
CA ARG A 97 -5.02 -21.34 12.81
C ARG A 97 -4.52 -20.10 13.58
N TRP A 98 -4.58 -20.15 14.91
CA TRP A 98 -4.14 -19.05 15.77
C TRP A 98 -2.63 -18.84 15.80
N ASP A 99 -1.85 -19.92 15.74
CA ASP A 99 -0.39 -19.84 15.74
C ASP A 99 0.13 -19.31 14.41
N LEU A 100 -0.50 -19.72 13.30
CA LEU A 100 -0.25 -19.17 11.97
C LEU A 100 -0.57 -17.68 11.92
N TYR A 101 -1.76 -17.29 12.41
CA TYR A 101 -2.19 -15.89 12.46
C TYR A 101 -1.21 -15.01 13.27
N ARG A 102 -0.85 -15.42 14.50
CA ARG A 102 0.09 -14.67 15.34
C ARG A 102 1.49 -14.57 14.74
N SER A 103 1.97 -15.66 14.13
CA SER A 103 3.29 -15.68 13.51
C SER A 103 3.35 -14.77 12.29
N ALA A 104 2.33 -14.81 11.42
CA ALA A 104 2.22 -13.92 10.28
C ALA A 104 2.02 -12.46 10.71
N LEU A 105 1.19 -12.20 11.73
CA LEU A 105 1.03 -10.86 12.29
C LEU A 105 2.34 -10.25 12.80
N ARG A 106 3.22 -11.05 13.41
CA ARG A 106 4.52 -10.57 13.88
C ARG A 106 5.39 -10.10 12.71
N ILE A 107 5.43 -10.88 11.62
CA ILE A 107 6.12 -10.49 10.38
C ILE A 107 5.50 -9.21 9.81
N GLY A 108 4.17 -9.15 9.74
CA GLY A 108 3.47 -7.99 9.22
C GLY A 108 3.72 -6.72 10.02
N ARG A 109 3.72 -6.81 11.36
CA ARG A 109 4.01 -5.69 12.27
C ARG A 109 5.39 -5.09 12.02
N ASP A 110 6.41 -5.94 11.88
CA ASP A 110 7.78 -5.47 11.66
C ASP A 110 7.90 -4.76 10.31
N HIS A 111 7.22 -5.27 9.28
CA HIS A 111 7.17 -4.62 7.96
C HIS A 111 6.45 -3.26 8.00
N ILE A 112 5.23 -3.20 8.55
CA ILE A 112 4.46 -1.94 8.55
C ILE A 112 5.09 -0.85 9.41
N ALA A 113 5.84 -1.19 10.46
CA ALA A 113 6.54 -0.18 11.24
C ALA A 113 7.52 0.61 10.35
N SER A 114 8.22 -0.08 9.45
CA SER A 114 9.09 0.55 8.45
C SER A 114 8.27 1.31 7.39
N THR A 115 7.22 0.70 6.84
CA THR A 115 6.38 1.32 5.79
C THR A 115 5.70 2.60 6.27
N VAL A 116 5.17 2.61 7.50
CA VAL A 116 4.56 3.80 8.12
C VAL A 116 5.60 4.92 8.26
N ASN A 117 6.81 4.61 8.71
CA ASN A 117 7.88 5.61 8.80
C ASN A 117 8.20 6.22 7.43
N THR A 118 8.29 5.39 6.38
CA THR A 118 8.49 5.87 5.01
C THR A 118 7.33 6.74 4.54
N LEU A 119 6.08 6.38 4.82
CA LEU A 119 4.91 7.20 4.48
C LEU A 119 4.92 8.54 5.20
N VAL A 120 5.22 8.57 6.49
CA VAL A 120 5.33 9.82 7.27
C VAL A 120 6.38 10.73 6.66
N LEU A 121 7.55 10.20 6.31
CA LEU A 121 8.60 10.97 5.63
C LEU A 121 8.17 11.45 4.25
N ALA A 122 7.45 10.63 3.48
CA ALA A 122 6.94 11.00 2.17
C ALA A 122 5.90 12.14 2.26
N TYR A 123 4.94 12.05 3.18
CA TYR A 123 3.94 13.11 3.40
C TYR A 123 4.57 14.39 3.94
N ALA A 124 5.51 14.28 4.88
CA ALA A 124 6.25 15.44 5.38
C ALA A 124 7.05 16.12 4.25
N GLY A 125 7.74 15.32 3.43
CA GLY A 125 8.48 15.80 2.25
C GLY A 125 7.58 16.48 1.22
N ALA A 126 6.42 15.88 0.92
CA ALA A 126 5.42 16.46 0.01
C ALA A 126 4.81 17.76 0.55
N SER A 127 4.77 17.93 1.87
CA SER A 127 4.23 19.13 2.53
C SER A 127 5.25 20.27 2.64
N LEU A 128 6.52 20.07 2.28
CA LEU A 128 7.56 21.11 2.39
C LEU A 128 7.23 22.41 1.62
N PRO A 129 6.70 22.38 0.39
CA PRO A 129 6.31 23.61 -0.32
C PRO A 129 5.24 24.41 0.43
N LEU A 130 4.24 23.74 1.02
CA LEU A 130 3.23 24.40 1.85
C LEU A 130 3.86 25.10 3.05
N PHE A 131 4.78 24.42 3.76
CA PHE A 131 5.51 25.05 4.86
C PHE A 131 6.29 26.30 4.40
N LEU A 132 6.96 26.25 3.24
CA LEU A 132 7.67 27.41 2.70
C LEU A 132 6.74 28.59 2.41
N LEU A 133 5.57 28.36 1.81
CA LEU A 133 4.57 29.40 1.56
C LEU A 133 4.14 30.10 2.85
N PHE A 134 3.91 29.35 3.93
CA PHE A 134 3.54 29.93 5.22
C PHE A 134 4.68 30.73 5.86
N THR A 135 5.92 30.23 5.77
CA THR A 135 7.09 30.99 6.25
C THR A 135 7.27 32.30 5.49
N GLN A 136 6.96 32.31 4.18
CA GLN A 136 7.03 33.51 3.34
C GLN A 136 5.90 34.50 3.64
N ALA A 137 4.71 34.00 4.01
CA ALA A 137 3.54 34.80 4.34
C ALA A 137 3.53 35.34 5.79
N ASP A 138 4.57 35.05 6.58
CA ASP A 138 4.70 35.42 8.01
C ASP A 138 3.50 35.00 8.86
N GLN A 139 2.91 33.84 8.54
CA GLN A 139 1.74 33.31 9.26
C GLN A 139 2.15 32.63 10.56
N GLY A 140 1.37 32.85 11.62
CA GLY A 140 1.55 32.18 12.89
C GLY A 140 1.33 30.67 12.77
N LEU A 141 2.12 29.88 13.49
CA LEU A 141 2.03 28.41 13.47
C LEU A 141 0.62 27.88 13.75
N VAL A 142 -0.14 28.57 14.62
CA VAL A 142 -1.51 28.22 14.96
C VAL A 142 -2.46 28.41 13.77
N ASP A 143 -2.30 29.48 13.00
CA ASP A 143 -3.13 29.75 11.83
C ASP A 143 -2.84 28.74 10.72
N VAL A 144 -1.56 28.40 10.54
CA VAL A 144 -1.11 27.36 9.61
C VAL A 144 -1.73 26.00 9.93
N LEU A 145 -1.66 25.57 11.19
CA LEU A 145 -2.21 24.28 11.62
C LEU A 145 -3.74 24.18 11.50
N ASN A 146 -4.44 25.32 11.55
CA ASN A 146 -5.89 25.39 11.35
C ASN A 146 -6.29 25.61 9.88
N GLY A 147 -5.33 25.82 8.99
CA GLY A 147 -5.57 25.99 7.57
C GLY A 147 -6.04 24.70 6.90
N GLU A 148 -7.00 24.82 5.97
CA GLU A 148 -7.58 23.66 5.27
C GLU A 148 -6.50 22.82 4.56
N SER A 149 -5.51 23.45 3.92
CA SER A 149 -4.42 22.73 3.22
C SER A 149 -3.61 21.83 4.15
N VAL A 150 -3.27 22.31 5.36
CA VAL A 150 -2.53 21.50 6.34
C VAL A 150 -3.44 20.42 6.93
N ALA A 151 -4.68 20.77 7.25
CA ALA A 151 -5.65 19.82 7.77
C ALA A 151 -5.90 18.65 6.79
N VAL A 152 -5.95 18.93 5.49
CA VAL A 152 -6.08 17.91 4.43
C VAL A 152 -4.87 16.97 4.41
N GLU A 153 -3.63 17.48 4.48
CA GLU A 153 -2.44 16.63 4.53
C GLU A 153 -2.40 15.76 5.79
N VAL A 154 -2.78 16.33 6.93
CA VAL A 154 -2.87 15.58 8.19
C VAL A 154 -3.92 14.47 8.09
N VAL A 155 -5.11 14.77 7.57
CA VAL A 155 -6.18 13.77 7.37
C VAL A 155 -5.72 12.69 6.39
N ARG A 156 -5.06 13.06 5.28
CA ARG A 156 -4.52 12.11 4.30
C ARG A 156 -3.49 11.17 4.94
N ALA A 157 -2.53 11.71 5.70
CA ALA A 157 -1.51 10.93 6.39
C ALA A 157 -2.10 10.01 7.47
N LEU A 158 -3.06 10.49 8.26
CA LEU A 158 -3.73 9.69 9.30
C LEU A 158 -4.57 8.58 8.70
N THR A 159 -5.40 8.89 7.70
CA THR A 159 -6.27 7.91 7.03
C THR A 159 -5.43 6.80 6.38
N GLY A 160 -4.38 7.18 5.64
CA GLY A 160 -3.46 6.22 5.02
C GLY A 160 -2.77 5.34 6.05
N SER A 161 -2.25 5.94 7.13
CA SER A 161 -1.54 5.19 8.19
C SER A 161 -2.45 4.23 8.96
N ILE A 162 -3.67 4.67 9.34
CA ILE A 162 -4.65 3.81 10.01
C ILE A 162 -5.07 2.66 9.09
N GLY A 163 -5.36 2.97 7.82
CA GLY A 163 -5.68 1.97 6.79
C GLY A 163 -4.60 0.92 6.63
N LEU A 164 -3.34 1.35 6.60
CA LEU A 164 -2.17 0.47 6.49
C LEU A 164 -1.99 -0.43 7.72
N VAL A 165 -2.13 0.13 8.92
CA VAL A 165 -2.01 -0.64 10.17
C VAL A 165 -3.14 -1.68 10.27
N ALA A 166 -4.34 -1.33 9.83
CA ALA A 166 -5.51 -2.22 9.84
C ALA A 166 -5.50 -3.27 8.72
N SER A 167 -4.85 -3.00 7.59
CA SER A 167 -4.79 -3.93 6.44
C SER A 167 -4.04 -5.21 6.77
N VAL A 168 -3.02 -5.14 7.63
CA VAL A 168 -2.26 -6.31 8.07
C VAL A 168 -3.14 -7.34 8.78
N PRO A 169 -3.76 -7.04 9.95
CA PRO A 169 -4.58 -8.02 10.64
C PRO A 169 -5.76 -8.50 9.81
N LEU A 170 -6.35 -7.63 8.98
CA LEU A 170 -7.46 -7.98 8.10
C LEU A 170 -7.03 -8.99 7.03
N THR A 171 -5.93 -8.71 6.34
CA THR A 171 -5.42 -9.59 5.27
C THR A 171 -4.87 -10.88 5.84
N THR A 172 -4.16 -10.83 6.97
CA THR A 172 -3.67 -12.04 7.65
C THR A 172 -4.82 -12.95 8.06
N ALA A 173 -5.91 -12.41 8.62
CA ALA A 173 -7.06 -13.21 9.02
C ALA A 173 -7.72 -13.90 7.80
N LEU A 174 -7.91 -13.16 6.71
CA LEU A 174 -8.45 -13.69 5.46
C LEU A 174 -7.55 -14.80 4.89
N ALA A 175 -6.24 -14.56 4.81
CA ALA A 175 -5.27 -15.51 4.29
C ALA A 175 -5.22 -16.80 5.11
N VAL A 176 -5.22 -16.68 6.44
CA VAL A 176 -5.27 -17.83 7.35
C VAL A 176 -6.56 -18.61 7.13
N PHE A 177 -7.71 -17.93 7.03
CA PHE A 177 -8.99 -18.59 6.78
C PHE A 177 -8.96 -19.40 5.47
N VAL A 178 -8.45 -18.82 4.39
CA VAL A 178 -8.37 -19.49 3.08
C VAL A 178 -7.45 -20.69 3.13
N VAL A 179 -6.19 -20.52 3.56
CA VAL A 179 -5.18 -21.59 3.51
C VAL A 179 -5.47 -22.77 4.46
N THR A 180 -6.23 -22.53 5.52
CA THR A 180 -6.61 -23.58 6.48
C THR A 180 -7.94 -24.26 6.14
N SER A 181 -8.74 -23.66 5.26
CA SER A 181 -9.98 -24.27 4.73
C SER A 181 -9.69 -25.15 3.52
N ASP A 182 -8.62 -24.85 2.78
CA ASP A 182 -8.18 -25.61 1.61
C ASP A 182 -6.95 -26.46 1.97
N ARG A 183 -7.17 -27.71 2.39
CA ARG A 183 -6.09 -28.64 2.80
C ARG A 183 -5.12 -28.97 1.65
N ASP A 184 -5.53 -28.73 0.41
CA ASP A 184 -4.74 -28.93 -0.82
C ASP A 184 -4.30 -27.59 -1.45
N ALA A 185 -4.32 -26.48 -0.71
CA ALA A 185 -3.98 -25.16 -1.22
C ALA A 185 -2.63 -25.21 -1.99
N PRO A 186 -2.61 -24.94 -3.30
CA PRO A 186 -1.42 -25.09 -4.10
C PRO A 186 -0.32 -24.15 -3.60
N ALA A 187 0.92 -24.64 -3.61
CA ALA A 187 2.10 -23.82 -3.32
C ALA A 187 2.11 -22.57 -4.20
N ARG A 188 2.61 -21.44 -3.64
CA ARG A 188 2.74 -20.15 -4.32
C ARG A 188 3.20 -20.35 -5.78
N PRO A 189 2.59 -19.69 -6.78
CA PRO A 189 3.10 -19.73 -8.15
C PRO A 189 4.56 -19.34 -8.15
N LYS A 190 5.44 -20.20 -8.66
CA LYS A 190 6.86 -19.86 -8.80
C LYS A 190 6.94 -18.60 -9.69
N PRO A 191 7.73 -17.57 -9.29
CA PRO A 191 7.94 -16.42 -10.15
C PRO A 191 8.48 -16.88 -11.52
N PRO A 192 8.16 -16.15 -12.61
CA PRO A 192 8.60 -16.54 -13.94
C PRO A 192 10.14 -16.49 -14.03
N GLY A 193 10.76 -17.66 -14.20
CA GLY A 193 12.17 -17.82 -14.53
C GLY A 193 13.11 -17.96 -13.32
N ASP A 194 13.82 -19.07 -13.25
CA ASP A 194 15.00 -19.24 -12.39
C ASP A 194 16.14 -18.34 -12.94
N PRO A 195 16.63 -17.33 -12.20
CA PRO A 195 17.74 -16.51 -12.65
C PRO A 195 19.03 -17.32 -12.88
N ARG A 196 19.15 -18.53 -12.31
CA ARG A 196 20.28 -19.42 -12.54
C ARG A 196 20.35 -19.97 -13.96
N ARG A 197 19.21 -20.03 -14.69
CA ARG A 197 19.20 -20.44 -16.10
C ARG A 197 19.82 -19.40 -17.05
N TYR A 198 19.91 -18.14 -16.62
CA TYR A 198 20.59 -17.10 -17.41
C TYR A 198 22.11 -17.15 -17.22
N ARG A 199 22.58 -17.55 -16.03
CA ARG A 199 24.01 -17.61 -15.70
C ARG A 199 24.72 -18.72 -16.48
N SER A 200 24.14 -19.91 -16.55
CA SER A 200 24.74 -21.03 -17.28
C SER A 200 24.85 -20.79 -18.79
N ARG A 201 23.91 -20.05 -19.40
CA ARG A 201 23.93 -19.79 -20.85
C ARG A 201 24.87 -18.64 -21.26
N GLY A 202 25.15 -17.71 -20.35
CA GLY A 202 26.12 -16.63 -20.56
C GLY A 202 27.55 -17.09 -20.33
N GLU A 203 27.78 -17.92 -19.30
CA GLU A 203 29.09 -18.48 -19.00
C GLU A 203 29.54 -19.48 -20.08
N GLU A 204 28.64 -20.34 -20.60
CA GLU A 204 28.99 -21.27 -21.70
C GLU A 204 29.40 -20.56 -22.99
N ARG A 205 28.72 -19.48 -23.39
CA ARG A 205 29.10 -18.69 -24.58
C ARG A 205 30.40 -17.91 -24.42
N PHE A 206 30.66 -17.41 -23.21
CA PHE A 206 31.87 -16.64 -22.92
C PHE A 206 33.13 -17.50 -23.10
N TRP A 207 33.08 -18.79 -22.71
CA TRP A 207 34.20 -19.71 -22.89
C TRP A 207 34.31 -20.29 -24.31
N GLU A 208 33.22 -20.32 -25.08
CA GLU A 208 33.23 -20.74 -26.50
C GLU A 208 33.78 -19.66 -27.43
N GLU A 209 33.53 -18.37 -27.16
CA GLU A 209 34.05 -17.26 -27.98
C GLU A 209 35.51 -16.89 -27.65
N ASP A 210 35.95 -17.04 -26.39
CA ASP A 210 37.34 -16.73 -25.96
C ASP A 210 38.28 -17.96 -26.00
N GLY A 211 37.79 -19.09 -26.54
CA GLY A 211 38.51 -20.37 -26.61
C GLY A 211 39.50 -20.53 -27.76
N GLU A 212 39.59 -19.57 -28.68
CA GLU A 212 40.63 -19.55 -29.71
C GLU A 212 41.95 -19.02 -29.13
N LYS A 213 42.68 -19.91 -28.44
CA LYS A 213 44.06 -19.67 -28.00
C LYS A 213 45.05 -19.85 -29.16
N PRO A 214 46.17 -19.10 -29.18
CA PRO A 214 47.17 -19.08 -30.24
C PRO A 214 47.94 -20.39 -30.41
#